data_AF-A0A963VWZ7-F1
#
_entry.id   AF-A0A963VWZ7-F1
#
_cell.length_a   1.000
_cell.length_b   1.000
_cell.length_c   1.000
_cell.angle_alpha   90.00
_cell.angle_beta   90.00
_cell.angle_gamma   90.00
#
_symmetry.space_group_name_H-M   'P 1'
#
loop_
_entity.id
_entity.type
_entity.pdbx_description
1 polymer ?
#
loop_
_entity_poly.entity_id
_entity_poly.type
_entity_poly.pdbx_seq_one_letter_code
_entity_poly.pdbx_strand_id
1 'polypeptide(L)'
;MLNVDLEFHERLKCQLRLAGSSMANISRSLGISQSSVTVVSQGYRRSRRIEAEIARQLGTSAEKLFADRYNSLTTQNEEEQS
;
A
#
# COMPACT_ATOMS: atom_id res chain seq x y z
N MET A 1 3.40 7.38 13.25
CA MET A 1 4.28 6.20 13.15
C MET A 1 3.68 5.26 12.12
N LEU A 2 4.44 4.74 11.15
CA LEU A 2 3.88 3.74 10.25
C LEU A 2 3.79 2.41 10.99
N ASN A 3 2.58 1.88 11.16
CA ASN A 3 2.38 0.56 11.74
C ASN A 3 2.75 -0.49 10.69
N VAL A 4 3.61 -1.43 11.10
CA VAL A 4 3.93 -2.61 10.28
C VAL A 4 2.72 -3.51 10.28
N ASP A 5 2.22 -3.80 9.09
CA ASP A 5 1.01 -4.62 8.88
C ASP A 5 1.33 -5.81 7.98
N LEU A 6 1.80 -6.88 8.63
CA LEU A 6 2.15 -8.13 7.95
C LEU A 6 0.91 -8.90 7.50
N GLU A 7 -0.21 -8.77 8.20
CA GLU A 7 -1.46 -9.44 7.83
C GLU A 7 -2.03 -8.83 6.54
N PHE A 8 -2.05 -7.49 6.46
CA PHE A 8 -2.38 -6.79 5.24
C PHE A 8 -1.46 -7.17 4.10
N HIS A 9 -0.14 -7.28 4.35
CA HIS A 9 0.80 -7.72 3.33
C HIS A 9 0.46 -9.11 2.78
N GLU A 10 0.15 -10.08 3.64
CA GLU A 10 -0.25 -11.43 3.22
C GLU A 10 -1.56 -11.41 2.42
N ARG A 11 -2.57 -10.69 2.90
CA ARG A 11 -3.86 -10.51 2.20
C ARG A 11 -3.66 -9.88 0.82
N LEU A 12 -2.79 -8.88 0.72
CA LEU A 12 -2.48 -8.20 -0.53
C LEU A 12 -1.85 -9.15 -1.55
N LYS A 13 -0.91 -10.02 -1.12
CA LYS A 13 -0.33 -11.04 -2.02
C LYS A 13 -1.40 -12.00 -2.53
N CYS A 14 -2.31 -12.45 -1.66
CA CYS A 14 -3.42 -13.32 -2.06
C CYS A 14 -4.32 -12.63 -3.10
N GLN A 15 -4.71 -11.38 -2.85
CA GLN A 15 -5.53 -10.60 -3.79
C GLN A 15 -4.84 -10.40 -5.15
N LEU A 16 -3.54 -10.08 -5.16
CA LEU A 16 -2.79 -9.93 -6.39
C LEU A 16 -2.76 -11.24 -7.17
N ARG A 17 -2.56 -12.37 -6.49
CA ARG A 17 -2.58 -13.68 -7.13
C ARG A 17 -3.95 -13.99 -7.74
N LEU A 18 -5.03 -13.66 -7.05
CA LEU A 18 -6.40 -13.80 -7.58
C LEU A 18 -6.65 -12.89 -8.79
N ALA A 19 -6.03 -11.71 -8.82
CA ALA A 19 -6.08 -10.77 -9.94
C ALA A 19 -5.10 -11.11 -11.09
N GLY A 20 -4.36 -12.23 -11.02
CA GLY A 20 -3.37 -12.61 -12.04
C GLY A 20 -2.08 -11.79 -12.00
N SER A 21 -1.79 -11.13 -10.88
CA SER A 21 -0.63 -10.28 -10.66
C SER A 21 0.26 -10.79 -9.50
N SER A 22 1.37 -10.09 -9.26
CA SER A 22 2.30 -10.35 -8.17
C SER A 22 3.13 -9.11 -7.83
N MET A 23 3.79 -9.13 -6.66
CA MET A 23 4.79 -8.12 -6.28
C MET A 23 5.90 -7.96 -7.34
N ALA A 24 6.30 -9.06 -7.99
CA ALA A 24 7.30 -9.05 -9.05
C ALA A 24 6.78 -8.39 -10.35
N ASN A 25 5.49 -8.56 -10.67
CA ASN A 25 4.88 -7.83 -11.78
C ASN A 25 4.85 -6.32 -11.52
N ILE A 26 4.52 -5.92 -10.30
CA ILE A 26 4.52 -4.50 -9.88
C ILE A 26 5.93 -3.92 -9.96
N SER A 27 6.93 -4.60 -9.40
CA SER A 27 8.31 -4.12 -9.42
C SER A 27 8.85 -3.99 -10.86
N ARG A 28 8.51 -4.95 -11.73
CA ARG A 28 8.86 -4.92 -13.16
C ARG A 28 8.15 -3.78 -13.90
N SER A 29 6.87 -3.55 -13.63
CA SER A 29 6.08 -2.44 -14.19
C SER A 29 6.70 -1.08 -13.85
N LEU A 30 7.24 -0.92 -12.64
CA LEU A 30 7.82 0.32 -12.16
C LEU A 30 9.33 0.47 -12.42
N GLY A 31 10.02 -0.60 -12.82
CA GLY A 31 11.48 -0.61 -12.98
C GLY A 31 12.24 -0.47 -11.65
N ILE A 32 11.71 -1.02 -10.56
CA ILE A 32 12.30 -0.92 -9.21
C ILE A 32 12.54 -2.31 -8.59
N SER A 33 13.21 -2.34 -7.44
CA SER A 33 13.42 -3.58 -6.69
C SER A 33 12.11 -4.10 -6.08
N GLN A 34 11.97 -5.43 -6.03
CA GLN A 34 10.84 -6.07 -5.35
C GLN A 34 10.85 -5.81 -3.83
N SER A 35 12.04 -5.64 -3.23
CA SER A 35 12.19 -5.27 -1.82
C SER A 35 11.54 -3.91 -1.53
N SER A 36 11.68 -2.93 -2.45
CA SER A 36 11.01 -1.63 -2.34
C SER A 36 9.48 -1.75 -2.31
N VAL A 37 8.92 -2.66 -3.11
CA VAL A 37 7.46 -2.93 -3.10
C VAL A 37 7.05 -3.59 -1.79
N THR A 38 7.85 -4.54 -1.31
CA THR A 38 7.59 -5.30 -0.07
C THR A 38 7.53 -4.37 1.14
N VAL A 39 8.55 -3.52 1.34
CA VAL A 39 8.58 -2.59 2.48
C VAL A 39 7.44 -1.57 2.45
N VAL A 40 6.93 -1.19 1.26
CA VAL A 40 5.75 -0.34 1.15
C VAL A 40 4.49 -1.11 1.50
N SER A 41 4.30 -2.32 0.94
CA SER A 41 3.13 -3.14 1.25
C SER A 41 3.00 -3.47 2.74
N GLN A 42 4.12 -3.77 3.41
CA GLN A 42 4.18 -4.05 4.86
C GLN A 42 4.03 -2.79 5.73
N GLY A 43 4.09 -1.59 5.15
CA GLY A 43 3.97 -0.34 5.91
C GLY A 43 5.28 0.24 6.42
N TYR A 44 6.44 -0.39 6.23
CA TYR A 44 7.73 0.20 6.64
C TYR A 44 8.07 1.52 5.91
N ARG A 45 7.53 1.74 4.71
CA ARG A 45 7.72 2.94 3.90
C ARG A 45 6.42 3.35 3.22
N ARG A 46 6.31 4.63 2.86
CA ARG A 46 5.26 5.13 1.97
C ARG A 46 5.82 5.45 0.60
N SER A 47 5.06 5.14 -0.43
CA SER A 47 5.36 5.55 -1.80
C SER A 47 4.07 5.59 -2.58
N ARG A 48 3.57 6.79 -2.86
CA ARG A 48 2.34 6.99 -3.65
C ARG A 48 2.43 6.29 -5.00
N ARG A 49 3.62 6.26 -5.63
CA ARG A 49 3.84 5.59 -6.92
C ARG A 49 3.67 4.07 -6.82
N ILE A 50 4.16 3.45 -5.75
CA ILE A 50 4.01 2.00 -5.52
C ILE A 50 2.58 1.68 -5.10
N GLU A 51 2.01 2.44 -4.17
CA GLU A 51 0.63 2.29 -3.69
C GLU A 51 -0.37 2.39 -4.86
N ALA A 52 -0.18 3.36 -5.77
CA ALA A 52 -1.02 3.53 -6.95
C ALA A 52 -0.90 2.36 -7.93
N GLU A 53 0.31 1.84 -8.19
CA GLU A 53 0.48 0.70 -9.10
C GLU A 53 -0.13 -0.58 -8.53
N ILE A 54 0.03 -0.84 -7.22
CA ILE A 54 -0.62 -1.95 -6.55
C ILE A 54 -2.14 -1.84 -6.71
N ALA A 55 -2.70 -0.66 -6.43
CA ALA A 55 -4.13 -0.41 -6.55
C ALA A 55 -4.63 -0.59 -8.00
N ARG A 56 -3.86 -0.10 -8.98
CA ARG A 56 -4.13 -0.28 -10.41
C ARG A 56 -4.21 -1.76 -10.80
N GLN A 57 -3.28 -2.59 -10.32
CA GLN A 57 -3.26 -4.03 -10.61
C GLN A 57 -4.43 -4.78 -9.93
N LEU A 58 -4.96 -4.25 -8.84
CA LEU A 58 -6.13 -4.78 -8.13
C LEU A 58 -7.46 -4.16 -8.59
N GLY A 59 -7.44 -3.22 -9.53
CA GLY A 59 -8.65 -2.53 -10.00
C GLY A 59 -9.33 -1.66 -8.93
N THR A 60 -8.56 -1.10 -8.00
CA THR A 60 -9.05 -0.22 -6.91
C THR A 60 -8.24 1.08 -6.85
N SER A 61 -8.56 1.98 -5.93
CA SER A 61 -7.76 3.18 -5.62
C SER A 61 -6.83 2.96 -4.43
N ALA A 62 -5.74 3.75 -4.36
CA ALA A 62 -4.78 3.69 -3.26
C ALA A 62 -5.41 4.13 -1.94
N GLU A 63 -6.32 5.12 -1.94
CA GLU A 63 -6.99 5.56 -0.71
C GLU A 63 -7.88 4.46 -0.14
N LYS A 64 -8.57 3.69 -1.00
CA LYS A 64 -9.40 2.57 -0.57
C LYS A 64 -8.57 1.38 -0.09
N LEU A 65 -7.46 1.11 -0.79
CA LEU A 65 -6.59 -0.03 -0.47
C LEU A 65 -5.77 0.19 0.79
N PHE A 66 -5.35 1.44 1.04
CA PHE A 66 -4.51 1.82 2.19
C PHE A 66 -5.25 2.79 3.12
N ALA A 67 -6.55 2.59 3.32
CA ALA A 67 -7.43 3.49 4.06
C ALA A 67 -6.88 3.86 5.45
N ASP A 68 -6.38 2.87 6.20
CA ASP A 68 -5.80 3.09 7.53
C ASP A 68 -4.61 4.06 7.52
N ARG A 69 -3.88 4.15 6.41
CA ARG A 69 -2.71 5.04 6.24
C ARG A 69 -3.08 6.45 5.76
N TYR A 70 -4.29 6.61 5.23
CA TYR A 70 -4.83 7.91 4.83
C TYR A 70 -5.69 8.51 5.96
N ASN A 71 -6.36 7.68 6.75
CA ASN A 71 -7.15 8.16 7.89
C ASN A 71 -6.28 8.67 9.05
N SER A 72 -5.06 8.14 9.21
CA SER A 72 -4.10 8.66 10.19
C SER A 72 -3.54 10.06 9.87
N LEU A 73 -3.87 10.63 8.70
CA LEU A 73 -3.52 12.02 8.34
C LEU A 73 -4.67 13.00 8.63
N THR A 74 -5.91 12.52 8.79
CA THR A 74 -7.09 13.36 9.04
C THR A 74 -7.37 13.56 10.53
N THR A 75 -6.98 12.63 11.41
CA THR A 75 -7.22 12.73 12.86
C THR A 75 -6.23 13.65 13.62
N GLN A 76 -5.28 14.31 12.94
CA GLN A 76 -4.31 15.21 13.61
C GLN A 76 -4.69 16.70 13.54
N ASN A 77 -5.84 17.06 12.97
CA ASN A 77 -6.20 18.48 12.74
C ASN A 77 -7.47 18.96 13.49
N GLU A 78 -8.10 18.13 14.34
CA GLU A 78 -9.36 18.50 15.02
C GLU A 78 -9.23 18.64 16.56
N GLU A 79 -8.08 18.32 17.18
CA GLU A 79 -7.90 18.39 18.64
C GLU A 79 -7.23 19.69 19.15
N GLU A 80 -6.89 20.66 18.29
CA GLU A 80 -6.17 21.89 18.67
C GLU A 80 -7.04 23.18 18.68
N GLN A 81 -8.38 23.07 18.69
CA GLN A 81 -9.27 24.24 18.85
C GLN A 81 -10.39 24.03 19.89
N SER A 82 -10.01 23.83 21.16
CA SER A 82 -10.89 24.05 22.32
C SER A 82 -10.18 24.83 23.40
#